data_AF-A0AAN1F028-F1
#
_entry.id   AF-A0AAN1F028-F1
#
_cell.length_a   1.000
_cell.length_b   1.000
_cell.length_c   1.000
_cell.angle_alpha   90.00
_cell.angle_beta   90.00
_cell.angle_gamma   90.00
#
_symmetry.space_group_name_H-M   'P 1'
#
loop_
_entity.id
_entity.type
_entity.pdbx_description
1 polymer ?
#
loop_
_entity_poly.entity_id
_entity_poly.type
_entity_poly.pdbx_seq_one_letter_code
_entity_poly.pdbx_strand_id
1 'polypeptide(L)'
;MKKSKVFLLKKTAILCPLSLFIFTAITISIAISLFLSSYHFPQNLPVDLKSQVTEFCFFRILMKNIFVSLLLISGFFLYKVSTVIVLLANAVSISLVLTLNIYTTGEVWYFLGLISIHGLVELSALMIAANMGFQRINLKIRTQRLAFRNTIVLILILLIISASLETFVTPLFWR
;
A
#
# COMPACT_ATOMS: atom_id res chain seq x y z
N MET A 1 15.51 -19.69 -27.87
CA MET A 1 14.39 -18.73 -27.69
C MET A 1 14.48 -18.09 -26.31
N LYS A 2 14.71 -16.76 -26.20
CA LYS A 2 14.57 -16.05 -24.92
C LYS A 2 13.10 -16.06 -24.52
N LYS A 3 12.75 -16.63 -23.36
CA LYS A 3 11.39 -16.59 -22.81
C LYS A 3 10.91 -15.13 -22.78
N SER A 4 9.89 -14.82 -23.58
CA SER A 4 9.22 -13.52 -23.51
C SER A 4 8.57 -13.40 -22.14
N LYS A 5 8.95 -12.39 -21.35
CA LYS A 5 8.32 -12.15 -20.05
C LYS A 5 6.86 -11.76 -20.27
N VAL A 6 5.94 -12.46 -19.60
CA VAL A 6 4.49 -12.22 -19.68
C VAL A 6 4.07 -10.99 -18.88
N PHE A 7 4.80 -10.66 -17.81
CA PHE A 7 4.58 -9.52 -16.93
C PHE A 7 5.86 -8.69 -16.75
N LEU A 8 5.70 -7.40 -16.45
CA LEU A 8 6.79 -6.49 -16.11
C LEU A 8 7.26 -6.64 -14.66
N LEU A 9 7.58 -7.86 -14.23
CA LEU A 9 8.11 -8.12 -12.89
C LEU A 9 9.62 -8.34 -12.97
N LYS A 10 10.37 -7.50 -12.25
CA LYS A 10 11.83 -7.65 -12.08
C LYS A 10 12.13 -7.69 -10.59
N LYS A 11 12.73 -8.78 -10.11
CA LYS A 11 13.05 -9.00 -8.69
C LYS A 11 13.76 -7.79 -8.06
N THR A 12 14.80 -7.28 -8.71
CA THR A 12 15.55 -6.10 -8.24
C THR A 12 14.71 -4.82 -8.19
N ALA A 13 13.76 -4.66 -9.09
CA ALA A 13 12.87 -3.49 -9.12
C ALA A 13 11.65 -3.63 -8.20
N ILE A 14 11.38 -4.82 -7.64
CA ILE A 14 10.40 -5.04 -6.56
C ILE A 14 11.06 -4.89 -5.19
N LEU A 15 12.30 -5.36 -5.04
CA LEU A 15 13.04 -5.24 -3.78
C LEU A 15 13.29 -3.78 -3.39
N CYS A 16 13.58 -2.91 -4.37
CA CYS A 16 13.79 -1.48 -4.12
C CYS A 16 12.56 -0.74 -3.54
N PRO A 17 11.35 -0.79 -4.15
CA PRO A 17 10.17 -0.17 -3.57
C PRO A 17 9.80 -0.78 -2.23
N LEU A 18 9.94 -2.11 -2.07
CA LEU A 18 9.66 -2.78 -0.81
C LEU A 18 10.63 -2.35 0.30
N SER A 19 11.94 -2.31 0.02
CA SER A 19 12.94 -1.87 1.00
C SER A 19 12.74 -0.41 1.38
N LEU A 20 12.43 0.46 0.40
CA LEU A 20 12.15 1.86 0.65
C LEU A 20 10.91 2.03 1.54
N PHE A 21 9.84 1.29 1.24
CA PHE A 21 8.60 1.31 2.00
C PHE A 21 8.84 0.84 3.45
N ILE A 22 9.47 -0.32 3.64
CA ILE A 22 9.73 -0.90 4.97
C ILE A 22 10.66 0.00 5.78
N PHE A 23 11.76 0.47 5.18
CA PHE A 23 12.70 1.35 5.88
C PHE A 23 12.01 2.63 6.37
N THR A 24 11.23 3.27 5.50
CA THR A 24 10.48 4.47 5.85
C THR A 24 9.44 4.19 6.93
N ALA A 25 8.73 3.06 6.82
CA ALA A 25 7.73 2.69 7.81
C ALA A 25 8.35 2.53 9.20
N ILE A 26 9.48 1.82 9.30
CA ILE A 26 10.19 1.59 10.57
C ILE A 26 10.72 2.90 11.15
N THR A 27 11.39 3.74 10.34
CA THR A 27 11.98 4.99 10.84
C THR A 27 10.92 5.96 11.34
N ILE A 28 9.79 6.07 10.64
CA ILE A 28 8.66 6.91 11.04
C ILE A 28 7.98 6.36 12.30
N SER A 29 7.76 5.05 12.40
CA SER A 29 7.20 4.44 13.61
C SER A 29 8.06 4.69 14.85
N ILE A 30 9.40 4.60 14.72
CA ILE A 30 10.34 4.92 15.81
C ILE A 30 10.22 6.41 16.18
N ALA A 31 10.25 7.31 15.20
CA ALA A 31 10.16 8.74 15.45
C ALA A 31 8.85 9.14 16.15
N ILE A 32 7.72 8.60 15.70
CA ILE A 32 6.41 8.83 16.33
C ILE A 32 6.39 8.28 17.75
N SER A 33 6.91 7.07 17.98
CA SER A 33 6.95 6.46 19.32
C SER A 33 7.78 7.30 20.30
N LEU A 34 8.94 7.79 19.86
CA LEU A 34 9.79 8.68 20.67
C LEU A 34 9.08 10.01 20.99
N PHE A 35 8.40 10.59 20.00
CA PHE A 35 7.60 11.80 20.19
C PHE A 35 6.45 11.59 21.18
N LEU A 36 5.65 10.53 21.04
CA LEU A 36 4.54 10.28 21.96
C LEU A 36 5.03 10.04 23.40
N SER A 37 6.15 9.31 23.54
CA SER A 37 6.80 9.07 24.81
C SER A 37 7.29 10.35 25.49
N SER A 38 7.92 11.26 24.74
CA SER A 38 8.45 12.51 25.30
C SER A 38 7.38 13.48 25.77
N TYR A 39 6.17 13.41 25.19
CA TYR A 39 5.03 14.25 25.56
C TYR A 39 4.07 13.59 26.56
N HIS A 40 4.42 12.41 27.10
CA HIS A 40 3.57 11.66 28.06
C HIS A 40 2.12 11.50 27.59
N PHE A 41 1.92 11.19 26.30
CA PHE A 41 0.59 10.96 25.78
C PHE A 41 -0.13 9.84 26.56
N PRO A 42 -1.43 9.96 26.82
CA PRO A 42 -2.19 8.93 27.51
C PRO A 42 -2.15 7.61 26.72
N GLN A 43 -1.89 6.53 27.45
CA GLN A 43 -1.89 5.16 26.94
C GLN A 43 -3.23 4.50 27.29
N ASN A 44 -3.60 3.47 26.53
CA ASN A 44 -4.80 2.64 26.75
C ASN A 44 -6.12 3.42 26.77
N LEU A 45 -6.26 4.39 25.86
CA LEU A 45 -7.53 5.06 25.59
C LEU A 45 -8.54 4.04 25.03
N PRO A 46 -9.79 4.04 25.53
CA PRO A 46 -10.84 3.17 25.00
C PRO A 46 -11.09 3.49 23.53
N VAL A 47 -11.04 2.46 22.69
CA VAL A 47 -11.20 2.60 21.25
C VAL A 47 -12.67 2.55 20.88
N ASP A 48 -13.28 3.71 20.60
CA ASP A 48 -14.58 3.72 19.93
C ASP A 48 -14.38 3.58 18.42
N LEU A 49 -13.92 2.40 17.98
CA LEU A 49 -13.77 2.13 16.55
C LEU A 49 -15.10 2.27 15.81
N LYS A 50 -16.23 2.02 16.48
CA LYS A 50 -17.57 2.02 15.88
C LYS A 50 -18.00 3.42 15.45
N SER A 51 -17.63 4.45 16.22
CA SER A 51 -17.84 5.86 15.86
C SER A 51 -16.95 6.36 14.73
N GLN A 52 -15.79 5.71 14.49
CA GLN A 52 -14.83 6.08 13.45
C GLN A 52 -15.09 5.37 12.11
N VAL A 53 -16.03 4.43 12.06
CA VAL A 53 -16.43 3.78 10.80
C VAL A 53 -17.26 4.76 9.98
N THR A 54 -16.59 5.42 9.03
CA THR A 54 -17.28 5.97 7.85
C THR A 54 -17.74 4.82 6.96
N GLU A 55 -18.89 4.97 6.29
CA GLU A 55 -19.41 4.00 5.32
C GLU A 55 -18.30 3.42 4.40
N PHE A 56 -18.11 2.10 4.44
CA PHE A 56 -17.22 1.38 3.53
C PHE A 56 -17.80 1.40 2.12
N CYS A 57 -17.51 2.48 1.39
CA CYS A 57 -17.94 2.60 0.00
C CYS A 57 -16.90 1.95 -0.91
N PHE A 58 -17.25 0.78 -1.48
CA PHE A 58 -16.41 0.04 -2.43
C PHE A 58 -15.81 0.94 -3.51
N PHE A 59 -16.63 1.76 -4.17
CA PHE A 59 -16.17 2.63 -5.25
C PHE A 59 -15.17 3.69 -4.75
N ARG A 60 -15.37 4.22 -3.55
CA ARG A 60 -14.46 5.21 -2.96
C ARG A 60 -13.09 4.59 -2.69
N ILE A 61 -13.05 3.40 -2.07
CA ILE A 61 -11.83 2.66 -1.77
C ILE A 61 -11.10 2.31 -3.07
N LEU A 62 -11.83 1.72 -4.02
CA LEU A 62 -11.27 1.31 -5.30
C LEU A 62 -10.66 2.50 -6.06
N MET A 63 -11.38 3.63 -6.16
CA MET A 63 -10.88 4.81 -6.88
C MET A 63 -9.66 5.45 -6.21
N LYS A 64 -9.60 5.46 -4.87
CA LYS A 64 -8.40 5.89 -4.13
C LYS A 64 -7.20 5.02 -4.49
N ASN A 65 -7.34 3.69 -4.43
CA ASN A 65 -6.23 2.78 -4.68
C ASN A 65 -5.82 2.75 -6.16
N ILE A 66 -6.76 2.94 -7.09
CA ILE A 66 -6.47 3.16 -8.51
C ILE A 66 -5.65 4.45 -8.68
N PHE A 67 -6.05 5.55 -8.06
CA PHE A 67 -5.34 6.82 -8.15
C PHE A 67 -3.90 6.71 -7.61
N VAL A 68 -3.72 6.11 -6.43
CA VAL A 68 -2.40 5.84 -5.86
C VAL A 68 -1.56 4.97 -6.80
N SER A 69 -2.14 3.92 -7.38
CA SER A 69 -1.46 3.04 -8.34
C SER A 69 -1.03 3.79 -9.61
N LEU A 70 -1.88 4.68 -10.13
CA LEU A 70 -1.54 5.53 -11.28
C LEU A 70 -0.38 6.47 -10.95
N LEU A 71 -0.38 7.09 -9.76
CA LEU A 71 0.74 7.93 -9.32
C LEU A 71 2.04 7.12 -9.17
N LEU A 72 1.97 5.89 -8.66
CA LEU A 72 3.13 4.99 -8.59
C LEU A 72 3.67 4.66 -10.00
N ILE A 73 2.78 4.33 -10.94
CA ILE A 73 3.16 4.02 -12.33
C ILE A 73 3.74 5.26 -13.03
N SER A 74 3.23 6.46 -12.73
CA SER A 74 3.67 7.71 -13.37
C SER A 74 5.15 8.02 -13.16
N GLY A 75 5.79 7.44 -12.14
CA GLY A 75 7.25 7.55 -11.96
C GLY A 75 8.05 6.95 -13.12
N PHE A 76 7.47 6.07 -13.93
CA PHE A 76 8.09 5.67 -15.20
C PHE A 76 8.39 6.88 -16.10
N PHE A 77 7.49 7.88 -16.14
CA PHE A 77 7.65 9.12 -16.90
C PHE A 77 8.42 10.18 -16.11
N LEU A 78 8.21 10.25 -14.80
CA LEU A 78 8.73 11.31 -13.91
C LEU A 78 10.05 10.93 -13.23
N TYR A 79 10.94 10.22 -13.92
CA TYR A 79 12.26 9.81 -13.38
C TYR A 79 12.20 9.16 -11.98
N LYS A 80 11.15 8.38 -11.72
CA LYS A 80 10.86 7.65 -10.47
C LYS A 80 10.46 8.53 -9.28
N VAL A 81 10.48 9.86 -9.42
CA VAL A 81 10.20 10.81 -8.33
C VAL A 81 8.81 10.58 -7.74
N SER A 82 7.79 10.49 -8.60
CA SER A 82 6.41 10.23 -8.15
C SER A 82 6.30 8.89 -7.40
N THR A 83 6.93 7.82 -7.91
CA THR A 83 6.92 6.52 -7.24
C THR A 83 7.53 6.59 -5.85
N VAL A 84 8.67 7.27 -5.70
CA VAL A 84 9.34 7.46 -4.40
C VAL A 84 8.44 8.22 -3.45
N ILE A 85 7.93 9.39 -3.85
CA ILE A 85 7.08 10.24 -2.98
C ILE A 85 5.85 9.47 -2.49
N VAL A 86 5.17 8.75 -3.39
CA VAL A 86 3.95 8.01 -3.04
C VAL A 86 4.24 6.82 -2.13
N LEU A 87 5.38 6.13 -2.30
CA LEU A 87 5.81 5.08 -1.38
C LEU A 87 6.09 5.63 0.01
N LEU A 88 6.79 6.76 0.10
CA LEU A 88 7.07 7.43 1.38
C LEU A 88 5.76 7.86 2.07
N ALA A 89 4.84 8.48 1.33
CA ALA A 89 3.55 8.93 1.86
C ALA A 89 2.69 7.78 2.38
N ASN A 90 2.62 6.66 1.65
CA ASN A 90 1.89 5.47 2.11
C ASN A 90 2.56 4.80 3.32
N ALA A 91 3.89 4.72 3.33
CA ALA A 91 4.64 4.19 4.48
C ALA A 91 4.40 5.04 5.73
N VAL A 92 4.45 6.36 5.61
CA VAL A 92 4.14 7.29 6.70
C VAL A 92 2.72 7.10 7.20
N SER A 93 1.74 7.00 6.30
CA SER A 93 0.31 6.86 6.66
C SER A 93 0.06 5.59 7.46
N ILE A 94 0.56 4.44 6.98
CA ILE A 94 0.42 3.16 7.68
C ILE A 94 1.17 3.19 9.01
N SER A 95 2.40 3.71 9.05
CA SER A 95 3.18 3.81 10.29
C SER A 95 2.52 4.70 11.33
N LEU A 96 1.92 5.81 10.92
CA LEU A 96 1.21 6.71 11.82
C LEU A 96 0.02 5.98 12.44
N VAL A 97 -0.83 5.38 11.61
CA VAL A 97 -2.02 4.68 12.09
C VAL A 97 -1.65 3.50 12.99
N LEU A 98 -0.67 2.69 12.59
CA LEU A 98 -0.22 1.54 13.37
C LEU A 98 0.43 1.96 14.70
N THR A 99 1.32 2.97 14.68
CA THR A 99 2.02 3.43 15.88
C THR A 99 1.07 4.09 16.87
N LEU A 100 0.12 4.89 16.38
CA LEU A 100 -0.92 5.44 17.24
C LEU A 100 -1.77 4.34 17.85
N ASN A 101 -2.15 3.31 17.08
CA ASN A 101 -2.91 2.19 17.61
C ASN A 101 -2.10 1.44 18.69
N ILE A 102 -0.83 1.12 18.43
CA ILE A 102 0.08 0.52 19.41
C ILE A 102 0.16 1.33 20.70
N TYR A 103 0.35 2.64 20.58
CA TYR A 103 0.58 3.51 21.73
C TYR A 103 -0.69 3.81 22.53
N THR A 104 -1.84 3.96 21.84
CA THR A 104 -3.09 4.40 22.46
C THR A 104 -3.99 3.26 22.88
N THR A 105 -4.03 2.12 22.17
CA THR A 105 -5.02 1.07 22.43
C THR A 105 -4.40 -0.20 22.99
N GLY A 106 -3.14 -0.48 22.65
CA GLY A 106 -2.48 -1.75 22.95
C GLY A 106 -2.95 -2.94 22.10
N GLU A 107 -3.98 -2.78 21.27
CA GLU A 107 -4.65 -3.84 20.49
C GLU A 107 -4.04 -4.06 19.10
N VAL A 108 -2.71 -4.10 19.05
CA VAL A 108 -1.92 -4.14 17.80
C VAL A 108 -2.25 -5.35 16.95
N TRP A 109 -2.38 -6.51 17.59
CA TRP A 109 -2.61 -7.78 16.90
C TRP A 109 -4.00 -7.84 16.27
N TYR A 110 -5.00 -7.31 16.98
CA TYR A 110 -6.36 -7.17 16.45
C TYR A 110 -6.38 -6.23 15.25
N PHE A 111 -5.73 -5.07 15.37
CA PHE A 111 -5.65 -4.10 14.28
C PHE A 111 -4.90 -4.61 13.05
N LEU A 112 -3.76 -5.29 13.26
CA LEU A 112 -3.02 -5.96 12.18
C LEU A 112 -3.85 -7.06 11.53
N GLY A 113 -4.60 -7.83 12.32
CA GLY A 113 -5.56 -8.82 11.82
C GLY A 113 -6.57 -8.21 10.88
N LEU A 114 -7.23 -7.12 11.29
CA LEU A 114 -8.22 -6.38 10.49
C LEU A 114 -7.63 -5.83 9.19
N ILE A 115 -6.46 -5.17 9.24
CA ILE A 115 -5.81 -4.64 8.03
C ILE A 115 -5.37 -5.77 7.11
N SER A 116 -4.84 -6.87 7.66
CA SER A 116 -4.24 -7.93 6.84
C SER A 116 -5.20 -8.55 5.82
N ILE A 117 -6.51 -8.54 6.12
CA ILE A 117 -7.58 -9.08 5.26
C ILE A 117 -7.51 -8.48 3.85
N HIS A 118 -7.43 -7.16 3.74
CA HIS A 118 -7.37 -6.46 2.45
C HIS A 118 -5.98 -5.91 2.13
N GLY A 119 -5.24 -5.50 3.16
CA GLY A 119 -3.95 -4.80 3.04
C GLY A 119 -2.84 -5.63 2.40
N LEU A 120 -2.84 -6.96 2.55
CA LEU A 120 -1.85 -7.81 1.86
C LEU A 120 -2.05 -7.80 0.34
N VAL A 121 -3.30 -7.86 -0.10
CA VAL A 121 -3.66 -7.83 -1.53
C VAL A 121 -3.42 -6.44 -2.11
N GLU A 122 -3.80 -5.39 -1.36
CA GLU A 122 -3.57 -4.00 -1.74
C GLU A 122 -2.08 -3.70 -1.89
N LEU A 123 -1.29 -4.01 -0.86
CA LEU A 123 0.15 -3.75 -0.85
C LEU A 123 0.84 -4.50 -1.98
N SER A 124 0.40 -5.73 -2.30
CA SER A 124 0.90 -6.47 -3.45
C SER A 124 0.63 -5.73 -4.77
N ALA A 125 -0.58 -5.20 -4.97
CA ALA A 125 -0.92 -4.40 -6.14
C ALA A 125 -0.06 -3.12 -6.23
N LEU A 126 0.10 -2.41 -5.10
CA LEU A 126 0.92 -1.19 -5.00
C LEU A 126 2.40 -1.48 -5.26
N MET A 127 2.96 -2.58 -4.75
CA MET A 127 4.35 -2.97 -5.03
C MET A 127 4.57 -3.31 -6.49
N ILE A 128 3.60 -3.96 -7.15
CA ILE A 128 3.65 -4.23 -8.59
C ILE A 128 3.60 -2.92 -9.39
N ALA A 129 2.71 -1.99 -9.02
CA ALA A 129 2.60 -0.65 -9.62
C ALA A 129 3.89 0.15 -9.44
N ALA A 130 4.46 0.16 -8.24
CA ALA A 130 5.73 0.81 -7.94
C ALA A 130 6.89 0.21 -8.75
N ASN A 131 6.95 -1.12 -8.85
CA ASN A 131 7.93 -1.80 -9.68
C ASN A 131 7.80 -1.42 -11.16
N MET A 132 6.60 -1.13 -11.69
CA MET A 132 6.46 -0.55 -13.02
C MET A 132 7.04 0.87 -13.08
N GLY A 133 6.76 1.71 -12.08
CA GLY A 133 7.30 3.07 -11.97
C GLY A 133 8.84 3.13 -11.92
N PHE A 134 9.48 2.12 -11.31
CA PHE A 134 10.95 2.01 -11.26
C PHE A 134 11.62 1.49 -12.53
N GLN A 135 10.84 0.91 -13.45
CA GLN A 135 11.37 0.30 -14.67
C GLN A 135 11.39 1.27 -15.84
N ARG A 136 12.43 1.15 -16.68
CA ARG A 136 12.42 1.73 -18.03
C ARG A 136 11.66 0.78 -18.96
N ILE A 137 10.49 1.22 -19.41
CA ILE A 137 9.58 0.45 -20.27
C ILE A 137 9.58 1.08 -21.67
N ASN A 138 9.91 0.32 -22.70
CA ASN A 138 9.85 0.79 -24.08
C ASN A 138 8.57 0.31 -24.76
N LEU A 139 7.55 1.17 -24.77
CA LEU A 139 6.24 0.88 -25.35
C LEU A 139 6.26 0.70 -26.88
N LYS A 140 7.35 1.05 -27.58
CA LYS A 140 7.51 0.76 -29.02
C LYS A 140 7.69 -0.74 -29.27
N ILE A 141 8.20 -1.49 -28.29
CA ILE A 141 8.42 -2.93 -28.40
C ILE A 141 7.13 -3.68 -28.08
N ARG A 142 6.60 -4.47 -29.04
CA ARG A 142 5.32 -5.21 -28.90
C ARG A 142 5.26 -6.08 -27.64
N THR A 143 6.34 -6.80 -27.33
CA THR A 143 6.39 -7.69 -26.15
C THR A 143 6.33 -6.91 -24.84
N GLN A 144 7.01 -5.76 -24.74
CA GLN A 144 6.96 -4.91 -23.55
C GLN A 144 5.62 -4.21 -23.40
N ARG A 145 4.98 -3.80 -24.50
CA ARG A 145 3.62 -3.24 -24.50
C ARG A 145 2.58 -4.26 -24.02
N LEU A 146 2.69 -5.51 -24.47
CA LEU A 146 1.81 -6.59 -24.02
C LEU A 146 2.00 -6.86 -22.51
N ALA A 147 3.26 -6.95 -22.07
CA ALA A 147 3.58 -7.15 -20.65
C ALA A 147 3.07 -5.98 -19.78
N PHE A 148 3.21 -4.74 -20.26
CA PHE A 148 2.65 -3.55 -19.61
C PHE A 148 1.14 -3.68 -19.40
N ARG A 149 0.39 -3.97 -20.47
CA ARG A 149 -1.07 -4.15 -20.40
C ARG A 149 -1.44 -5.26 -19.41
N ASN A 150 -0.78 -6.41 -19.49
CA ASN A 150 -1.06 -7.54 -18.60
C ASN A 150 -0.77 -7.19 -17.13
N THR A 151 0.28 -6.41 -16.85
CA THR A 151 0.58 -5.95 -15.49
C THR A 151 -0.46 -4.94 -14.99
N ILE A 152 -0.96 -4.03 -15.83
CA ILE A 152 -2.07 -3.13 -15.47
C ILE A 152 -3.33 -3.93 -15.13
N VAL A 153 -3.70 -4.91 -15.95
CA VAL A 153 -4.87 -5.77 -15.69
C VAL A 153 -4.70 -6.52 -14.37
N LEU A 154 -3.51 -7.05 -14.09
CA LEU A 154 -3.21 -7.72 -12.82
C LEU A 154 -3.39 -6.77 -11.63
N ILE A 155 -2.87 -5.53 -11.71
CA ILE A 155 -3.05 -4.51 -10.66
C ILE A 155 -4.54 -4.26 -10.43
N LEU A 156 -5.32 -4.03 -11.50
CA LEU A 156 -6.76 -3.75 -11.38
C LEU A 156 -7.51 -4.91 -10.72
N ILE A 157 -7.21 -6.16 -11.09
CA ILE A 157 -7.83 -7.34 -10.46
C ILE A 157 -7.51 -7.38 -8.97
N LEU A 158 -6.25 -7.18 -8.59
CA LEU A 158 -5.84 -7.18 -7.18
C LEU A 158 -6.52 -6.04 -6.39
N LEU A 159 -6.64 -4.85 -6.97
CA LEU A 159 -7.32 -3.72 -6.35
C LEU A 159 -8.81 -3.97 -6.15
N ILE A 160 -9.49 -4.60 -7.12
CA ILE A 160 -10.90 -4.98 -6.99
C ILE A 160 -11.07 -6.00 -5.87
N ILE A 161 -10.19 -7.01 -5.79
CA ILE A 161 -10.21 -8.02 -4.72
C ILE A 161 -10.00 -7.33 -3.36
N SER A 162 -8.96 -6.50 -3.23
CA SER A 162 -8.65 -5.74 -2.01
C SER A 162 -9.84 -4.87 -1.57
N ALA A 163 -10.41 -4.05 -2.46
CA ALA A 163 -11.55 -3.19 -2.14
C ALA A 163 -12.80 -4.01 -1.75
N SER A 164 -12.99 -5.19 -2.35
CA SER A 164 -14.09 -6.11 -1.98
C SER A 164 -13.88 -6.68 -0.58
N LEU A 165 -12.65 -7.09 -0.25
CA LEU A 165 -12.29 -7.60 1.07
C LEU A 165 -12.42 -6.50 2.14
N GLU A 166 -12.03 -5.27 1.83
CA GLU A 166 -12.19 -4.12 2.73
C GLU A 166 -13.67 -3.80 2.96
N THR A 167 -14.48 -3.83 1.90
CA THR A 167 -15.89 -3.43 1.99
C THR A 167 -16.78 -4.50 2.62
N PHE A 168 -16.60 -5.76 2.25
CA PHE A 168 -17.55 -6.84 2.59
C PHE A 168 -17.05 -7.78 3.68
N VAL A 169 -15.73 -7.94 3.83
CA VAL A 169 -15.15 -8.94 4.73
C VAL A 169 -14.63 -8.29 6.02
N THR A 170 -13.88 -7.20 5.91
CA THR A 170 -13.28 -6.50 7.06
C THR A 170 -14.33 -6.10 8.13
N PRO A 171 -15.54 -5.61 7.77
CA PRO A 171 -16.56 -5.27 8.78
C PRO A 171 -17.08 -6.46 9.58
N LEU A 172 -16.99 -7.70 9.06
CA LEU A 172 -17.45 -8.90 9.78
C LEU A 172 -16.62 -9.21 11.03
N PHE A 173 -15.39 -8.69 11.07
CA PHE A 173 -14.42 -8.89 12.15
C PHE A 173 -14.34 -7.68 13.10
N TRP A 174 -15.10 -6.63 12.82
CA TRP A 174 -15.16 -5.40 13.62
C TRP A 174 -16.07 -5.61 14.83
N ARG A 175 -15.55 -6.31 15.83
CA ARG A 175 -16.21 -6.56 17.13
C ARG A 175 -15.60 -5.72 18.23
#